data_AF-A0A1V3WSQ8-F1
#
_entry.id   AF-A0A1V3WSQ8-F1
#
_cell.length_a   1.000
_cell.length_b   1.000
_cell.length_c   1.000
_cell.angle_alpha   90.00
_cell.angle_beta   90.00
_cell.angle_gamma   90.00
#
_symmetry.space_group_name_H-M   'P 1'
#
loop_
_entity.id
_entity.type
_entity.pdbx_description
1 polymer ?
#
loop_
_entity_poly.entity_id
_entity_poly.type
_entity_poly.pdbx_seq_one_letter_code
_entity_poly.pdbx_strand_id
1 'polypeptide(L)'
;MAAELAYLEFGDLIDTLVEEGKFTSDESHTLARLGLANYFAAAAVLPYRQFHDVAENFRYDVERLSAFYSVSYETIAHRLSTLQRPSMRGVPFSFIRVDRAGNMSKRQSATGFHFSSSGGTCPLWNVYETFANPGKILVQIAQMPDGRNYMWVARTVERRAARYGQPGKTFAIGLGCELRHAHRLVYSEGLDLSGDPNTTATPIGAGCRVCERDNCPQRAFPALGRALDLDEHRSTVSPYLVKQP
;
A
#
# COMPACT_ATOMS: atom_id res chain seq x y z
N MET A 1 -2.10 25.77 3.57
CA MET A 1 -0.98 26.72 3.72
C MET A 1 0.27 26.27 2.98
N ALA A 2 0.91 25.14 3.31
CA ALA A 2 2.11 24.70 2.56
C ALA A 2 1.83 24.34 1.08
N ALA A 3 0.65 23.81 0.75
CA ALA A 3 0.25 23.60 -0.65
C ALA A 3 0.05 24.92 -1.41
N GLU A 4 -0.53 25.94 -0.76
CA GLU A 4 -0.67 27.28 -1.35
C GLU A 4 0.69 27.93 -1.62
N LEU A 5 1.64 27.76 -0.70
CA LEU A 5 3.02 28.20 -0.91
C LEU A 5 3.64 27.54 -2.14
N ALA A 6 3.32 26.27 -2.41
CA ALA A 6 3.78 25.57 -3.61
C ALA A 6 3.28 26.27 -4.88
N TYR A 7 2.01 26.68 -4.93
CA TYR A 7 1.44 27.38 -6.07
C TYR A 7 2.03 28.78 -6.25
N LEU A 8 2.23 29.52 -5.16
CA LEU A 8 2.70 30.90 -5.21
C LEU A 8 4.19 31.00 -5.58
N GLU A 9 5.03 30.13 -5.01
CA GLU A 9 6.49 30.23 -5.17
C GLU A 9 7.03 29.32 -6.28
N PHE A 10 6.32 28.24 -6.60
CA PHE A 10 6.79 27.19 -7.52
C PHE A 10 5.74 26.83 -8.57
N GLY A 11 4.77 27.70 -8.85
CA GLY A 11 3.71 27.48 -9.84
C GLY A 11 4.25 27.07 -11.22
N ASP A 12 5.22 27.82 -11.75
CA ASP A 12 5.83 27.56 -13.07
C ASP A 12 6.55 26.20 -13.12
N LEU A 13 7.25 25.84 -12.04
CA LEU A 13 7.91 24.53 -11.93
C LEU A 13 6.88 23.40 -11.87
N ILE A 14 5.78 23.59 -11.14
CA ILE A 14 4.69 22.63 -11.10
C ILE A 14 4.10 22.47 -12.51
N ASP A 15 3.84 23.56 -13.25
CA ASP A 15 3.33 23.48 -14.62
C ASP A 15 4.26 22.70 -15.54
N THR A 16 5.56 23.01 -15.52
CA THR A 16 6.56 22.27 -16.32
C THR A 16 6.54 20.76 -16.01
N LEU A 17 6.49 20.38 -14.74
CA LEU A 17 6.44 18.97 -14.33
C LEU A 17 5.12 18.28 -14.73
N VAL A 18 4.00 19.01 -14.77
CA VAL A 18 2.73 18.44 -15.22
C VAL A 18 2.71 18.26 -16.73
N GLU A 19 3.28 19.18 -17.51
CA GLU A 19 3.42 19.06 -18.97
C GLU A 19 4.23 17.81 -19.36
N GLU A 20 5.29 17.48 -18.63
CA GLU A 20 6.07 16.25 -18.81
C GLU A 20 5.22 14.97 -18.63
N GLY A 21 4.15 15.04 -17.84
CA GLY A 21 3.25 13.93 -17.55
C GLY A 21 2.35 13.50 -18.72
N LYS A 22 2.27 14.29 -19.80
CA LYS A 22 1.48 14.01 -21.03
C LYS A 22 0.02 13.61 -20.75
N PHE A 23 -0.63 14.30 -19.82
CA PHE A 23 -2.03 14.06 -19.49
C PHE A 23 -2.97 14.39 -20.67
N THR A 24 -4.09 13.69 -20.78
CA THR A 24 -5.00 13.76 -21.93
C THR A 24 -6.21 14.68 -21.75
N SER A 25 -6.36 15.32 -20.58
CA SER A 25 -7.47 16.23 -20.27
C SER A 25 -7.05 17.32 -19.28
N ASP A 26 -7.77 18.44 -19.31
CA ASP A 26 -7.56 19.58 -18.41
C ASP A 26 -7.85 19.20 -16.94
N GLU A 27 -8.81 18.31 -16.71
CA GLU A 27 -9.11 17.78 -15.38
C GLU A 27 -7.93 16.95 -14.85
N SER A 28 -7.34 16.08 -15.67
CA SER A 28 -6.13 15.33 -15.29
C SER A 28 -4.94 16.25 -15.04
N HIS A 29 -4.78 17.32 -15.82
CA HIS A 29 -3.75 18.34 -15.60
C HIS A 29 -3.94 19.03 -14.24
N THR A 30 -5.16 19.44 -13.93
CA THR A 30 -5.52 20.07 -12.65
C THR A 30 -5.29 19.13 -11.47
N LEU A 31 -5.66 17.86 -11.60
CA LEU A 31 -5.42 16.84 -10.58
C LEU A 31 -3.91 16.59 -10.36
N ALA A 32 -3.10 16.60 -11.42
CA ALA A 32 -1.65 16.46 -11.32
C ALA A 32 -1.01 17.67 -10.61
N ARG A 33 -1.44 18.90 -10.92
CA ARG A 33 -1.03 20.12 -10.20
C ARG A 33 -1.34 20.01 -8.71
N LEU A 34 -2.55 19.55 -8.36
CA LEU A 34 -2.94 19.30 -6.98
C LEU A 34 -2.08 18.22 -6.31
N GLY A 35 -1.74 17.15 -7.03
CA GLY A 35 -0.85 16.10 -6.54
C GLY A 35 0.55 16.62 -6.22
N LEU A 36 1.16 17.40 -7.12
CA LEU A 36 2.49 17.96 -6.93
C LEU A 36 2.54 19.02 -5.82
N ALA A 37 1.52 19.87 -5.68
CA ALA A 37 1.43 20.81 -4.56
C ALA A 37 1.32 20.08 -3.21
N ASN A 38 0.56 18.98 -3.15
CA ASN A 38 0.49 18.14 -1.96
C ASN A 38 1.82 17.41 -1.67
N TYR A 39 2.53 16.96 -2.71
CA TYR A 39 3.87 16.40 -2.56
C TYR A 39 4.84 17.43 -2.00
N PHE A 40 4.84 18.66 -2.53
CA PHE A 40 5.63 19.77 -2.03
C PHE A 40 5.31 20.06 -0.57
N ALA A 41 4.02 20.18 -0.22
CA ALA A 41 3.60 20.45 1.15
C ALA A 41 4.14 19.40 2.14
N ALA A 42 4.03 18.11 1.79
CA ALA A 42 4.60 17.04 2.60
C ALA A 42 6.12 17.13 2.69
N ALA A 43 6.81 17.45 1.59
CA ALA A 43 8.26 17.58 1.56
C ALA A 43 8.81 18.81 2.30
N ALA A 44 8.02 19.89 2.38
CA ALA A 44 8.33 21.09 3.15
C ALA A 44 8.12 20.86 4.65
N VAL A 45 7.04 20.18 5.04
CA VAL A 45 6.76 19.81 6.45
C VAL A 45 7.71 18.72 6.95
N LEU A 46 8.13 17.80 6.07
CA LEU A 46 9.03 16.69 6.38
C LEU A 46 10.28 16.78 5.47
N PRO A 47 11.25 17.66 5.80
CA PRO A 47 12.44 17.88 4.99
C PRO A 47 13.23 16.59 4.76
N TYR A 48 13.62 16.34 3.51
CA TYR A 48 14.07 15.02 3.07
C TYR A 48 15.20 14.42 3.93
N ARG A 49 16.32 15.13 4.12
CA ARG A 49 17.49 14.60 4.83
C ARG A 49 17.16 14.30 6.29
N GLN A 50 16.60 15.29 6.98
CA GLN A 50 16.20 15.14 8.38
C GLN A 50 15.19 14.00 8.57
N PHE A 51 14.16 13.92 7.72
CA PHE A 51 13.16 12.87 7.81
C PHE A 51 13.73 11.49 7.49
N HIS A 52 14.61 11.39 6.50
CA HIS A 52 15.32 10.15 6.15
C HIS A 52 16.16 9.66 7.34
N ASP A 53 17.01 10.51 7.92
CA ASP A 53 17.86 10.17 9.06
C ASP A 53 17.03 9.70 10.27
N VAL A 54 15.95 10.41 10.59
CA VAL A 54 15.05 10.03 11.70
C VAL A 54 14.32 8.72 11.39
N ALA A 55 13.88 8.50 10.14
CA ALA A 55 13.22 7.25 9.74
C ALA A 55 14.15 6.05 9.85
N GLU A 56 15.43 6.17 9.46
CA GLU A 56 16.44 5.11 9.67
C GLU A 56 16.65 4.86 11.16
N ASN A 57 16.85 5.92 11.95
CA ASN A 57 17.10 5.81 13.40
C ASN A 57 15.93 5.19 14.16
N PHE A 58 14.70 5.48 13.75
CA PHE A 58 13.49 4.91 14.34
C PHE A 58 13.10 3.56 13.73
N ARG A 59 13.95 3.00 12.85
CA ARG A 59 13.68 1.75 12.15
C ARG A 59 12.29 1.74 11.51
N TYR A 60 11.92 2.86 10.88
CA TYR A 60 10.67 3.02 10.15
C TYR A 60 9.39 2.82 10.99
N ASP A 61 9.44 3.01 12.31
CA ASP A 61 8.25 3.02 13.17
C ASP A 61 7.34 4.22 12.83
N VAL A 62 6.23 3.94 12.15
CA VAL A 62 5.28 4.94 11.64
C VAL A 62 4.57 5.67 12.78
N GLU A 63 4.24 4.98 13.88
CA GLU A 63 3.56 5.60 15.02
C GLU A 63 4.53 6.51 15.78
N ARG A 64 5.78 6.06 15.98
CA ARG A 64 6.82 6.88 16.60
C ARG A 64 7.17 8.11 15.76
N LEU A 65 7.29 7.95 14.43
CA LEU A 65 7.49 9.06 13.50
C LEU A 65 6.31 10.03 13.51
N SER A 66 5.07 9.52 13.56
CA SER A 66 3.84 10.32 13.63
C SER A 66 3.80 11.16 14.91
N ALA A 67 4.15 10.56 16.05
CA ALA A 67 4.27 11.27 17.32
C ALA A 67 5.38 12.34 17.29
N PHE A 68 6.57 11.99 16.79
CA PHE A 68 7.73 12.88 16.76
C PHE A 68 7.50 14.12 15.88
N TYR A 69 6.94 13.95 14.69
CA TYR A 69 6.64 15.06 13.78
C TYR A 69 5.28 15.72 14.04
N SER A 70 4.46 15.17 14.94
CA SER A 70 3.09 15.63 15.20
C SER A 70 2.22 15.73 13.94
N VAL A 71 2.37 14.77 13.03
CA VAL A 71 1.58 14.65 11.80
C VAL A 71 0.91 13.28 11.74
N SER A 72 -0.13 13.14 10.91
CA SER A 72 -0.93 11.92 10.86
C SER A 72 -0.13 10.68 10.39
N TYR A 73 -0.56 9.50 10.82
CA TYR A 73 -0.04 8.22 10.33
C TYR A 73 -0.05 8.13 8.80
N GLU A 74 -1.13 8.57 8.15
CA GLU A 74 -1.23 8.60 6.67
C GLU A 74 -0.15 9.52 6.06
N THR A 75 0.12 10.68 6.67
CA THR A 75 1.13 11.62 6.19
C THR A 75 2.54 11.04 6.29
N ILE A 76 2.88 10.39 7.41
CA ILE A 76 4.17 9.71 7.57
C ILE A 76 4.32 8.60 6.54
N ALA A 77 3.31 7.74 6.41
CA ALA A 77 3.34 6.61 5.47
C ALA A 77 3.50 7.09 4.01
N HIS A 78 2.78 8.14 3.63
CA HIS A 78 2.94 8.78 2.32
C HIS A 78 4.35 9.38 2.13
N ARG A 79 4.96 9.96 3.17
CA ARG A 79 6.32 10.49 3.05
C ARG A 79 7.35 9.38 2.89
N LEU A 80 7.22 8.29 3.65
CA LEU A 80 8.11 7.12 3.57
C LEU A 80 8.14 6.52 2.16
N SER A 81 7.00 6.46 1.45
CA SER A 81 6.96 5.96 0.05
C SER A 81 7.64 6.87 -0.98
N THR A 82 8.13 8.05 -0.59
CA THR A 82 8.78 9.01 -1.49
C THR A 82 10.30 9.14 -1.31
N LEU A 83 10.90 8.36 -0.41
CA LEU A 83 12.34 8.45 -0.08
C LEU A 83 13.25 7.80 -1.14
N GLN A 84 13.18 8.26 -2.40
CA GLN A 84 13.89 7.68 -3.54
C GLN A 84 14.95 8.59 -4.19
N ARG A 85 15.45 9.61 -3.46
CA ARG A 85 16.58 10.43 -3.92
C ARG A 85 17.80 9.54 -4.20
N PRO A 86 18.43 9.59 -5.39
CA PRO A 86 19.46 8.63 -5.82
C PRO A 86 20.61 8.37 -4.84
N SER A 87 21.10 9.40 -4.14
CA SER A 87 22.21 9.30 -3.18
C SER A 87 21.79 9.03 -1.73
N MET A 88 20.49 8.92 -1.46
CA MET A 88 19.95 8.83 -0.10
C MET A 88 18.58 8.14 -0.12
N ARG A 89 18.58 6.88 -0.55
CA ARG A 89 17.35 6.08 -0.67
C ARG A 89 16.96 5.48 0.68
N GLY A 90 15.69 5.60 1.04
CA GLY A 90 15.08 4.83 2.12
C GLY A 90 14.68 3.43 1.68
N VAL A 91 13.89 2.75 2.50
CA VAL A 91 13.21 1.51 2.08
C VAL A 91 12.24 1.82 0.93
N PRO A 92 12.28 1.05 -0.18
CA PRO A 92 11.34 1.24 -1.28
C PRO A 92 9.96 0.70 -0.91
N PHE A 93 9.09 1.59 -0.41
CA PHE A 93 7.73 1.23 -0.04
C PHE A 93 6.73 1.35 -1.20
N SER A 94 5.77 0.45 -1.19
CA SER A 94 4.46 0.61 -1.79
C SER A 94 3.48 1.10 -0.73
N PHE A 95 2.84 2.23 -0.98
CA PHE A 95 1.80 2.83 -0.15
C PHE A 95 0.44 2.62 -0.81
N ILE A 96 -0.53 2.17 -0.01
CA ILE A 96 -1.92 2.01 -0.43
C ILE A 96 -2.88 2.55 0.62
N ARG A 97 -4.01 3.10 0.15
CA ARG A 97 -5.15 3.46 0.99
C ARG A 97 -6.42 2.84 0.45
N VAL A 98 -7.11 2.06 1.27
CA VAL A 98 -8.33 1.35 0.90
C VAL A 98 -9.42 1.57 1.93
N ASP A 99 -10.69 1.48 1.53
CA ASP A 99 -11.84 1.45 2.44
C ASP A 99 -12.32 0.02 2.72
N ARG A 100 -13.33 -0.12 3.59
CA ARG A 100 -13.86 -1.42 3.98
C ARG A 100 -14.55 -2.19 2.85
N ALA A 101 -14.90 -1.51 1.75
CA ALA A 101 -15.54 -2.11 0.60
C ALA A 101 -14.51 -2.56 -0.46
N GLY A 102 -13.22 -2.33 -0.24
CA GLY A 102 -12.17 -2.64 -1.21
C GLY A 102 -11.85 -1.52 -2.18
N ASN A 103 -12.41 -0.32 -2.01
CA ASN A 103 -12.11 0.80 -2.89
C ASN A 103 -10.74 1.39 -2.54
N MET A 104 -9.75 1.09 -3.38
CA MET A 104 -8.40 1.62 -3.24
C MET A 104 -8.33 3.03 -3.84
N SER A 105 -8.27 4.03 -2.96
CA SER A 105 -8.31 5.45 -3.30
C SER A 105 -6.93 6.11 -3.43
N LYS A 106 -5.86 5.46 -2.98
CA LYS A 106 -4.47 5.90 -3.25
C LYS A 106 -3.57 4.69 -3.49
N ARG A 107 -2.66 4.84 -4.45
CA ARG A 107 -1.57 3.91 -4.78
C ARG A 107 -0.33 4.72 -5.11
N GLN A 108 0.77 4.46 -4.42
CA GLN A 108 2.06 5.06 -4.71
C GLN A 108 3.11 3.96 -4.49
N SER A 109 4.10 3.87 -5.36
CA SER A 109 5.12 2.84 -5.20
C SER A 109 6.47 3.36 -5.65
N ALA A 110 7.48 3.15 -4.81
CA ALA A 110 8.88 3.42 -5.13
C ALA A 110 9.45 2.43 -6.17
N THR A 111 8.86 1.24 -6.28
CA THR A 111 9.30 0.16 -7.18
C THR A 111 8.12 -0.50 -7.88
N GLY A 112 8.40 -1.37 -8.86
CA GLY A 112 7.38 -2.21 -9.49
C GLY A 112 6.82 -3.21 -8.49
N PHE A 113 5.66 -2.91 -7.93
CA PHE A 113 4.86 -3.83 -7.10
C PHE A 113 3.61 -4.25 -7.87
N HIS A 114 3.13 -5.47 -7.65
CA HIS A 114 2.05 -6.08 -8.42
C HIS A 114 0.75 -5.27 -8.41
N PHE A 115 0.50 -4.44 -7.39
CA PHE A 115 -0.71 -3.60 -7.29
C PHE A 115 -0.45 -2.11 -7.56
N SER A 116 0.67 -1.76 -8.20
CA SER A 116 1.00 -0.36 -8.51
C SER A 116 -0.03 0.30 -9.45
N SER A 117 -0.66 -0.45 -10.36
CA SER A 117 -1.62 0.08 -11.34
C SER A 117 -3.05 -0.46 -11.17
N SER A 118 -3.22 -1.74 -10.80
CA SER A 118 -4.54 -2.39 -10.66
C SER A 118 -4.48 -3.60 -9.73
N GLY A 119 -5.64 -4.15 -9.37
CA GLY A 119 -5.74 -5.27 -8.42
C GLY A 119 -5.67 -4.84 -6.96
N GLY A 120 -5.29 -5.76 -6.08
CA GLY A 120 -5.16 -5.58 -4.64
C GLY A 120 -6.41 -5.95 -3.84
N THR A 121 -7.32 -6.78 -4.38
CA THR A 121 -8.60 -7.14 -3.74
C THR A 121 -8.61 -8.53 -3.10
N CYS A 122 -7.44 -9.12 -2.86
CA CYS A 122 -7.35 -10.41 -2.20
C CYS A 122 -7.74 -10.28 -0.71
N PRO A 123 -8.78 -10.99 -0.24
CA PRO A 123 -9.23 -10.89 1.15
C PRO A 123 -8.24 -11.51 2.17
N LEU A 124 -7.27 -12.30 1.71
CA LEU A 124 -6.20 -12.85 2.55
C LEU A 124 -5.07 -11.85 2.83
N TRP A 125 -5.14 -10.65 2.24
CA TRP A 125 -4.16 -9.59 2.47
C TRP A 125 -4.52 -8.80 3.74
N ASN A 126 -3.55 -8.65 4.65
CA ASN A 126 -3.75 -8.11 5.99
C ASN A 126 -4.35 -6.70 6.03
N VAL A 127 -4.20 -5.91 4.95
CA VAL A 127 -4.82 -4.59 4.83
C VAL A 127 -6.32 -4.66 5.08
N TYR A 128 -7.01 -5.69 4.58
CA TYR A 128 -8.45 -5.87 4.79
C TYR A 128 -8.78 -6.34 6.22
N GLU A 129 -7.90 -7.15 6.81
CA GLU A 129 -8.05 -7.61 8.20
C GLU A 129 -8.00 -6.46 9.21
N THR A 130 -7.34 -5.34 8.87
CA THR A 130 -7.28 -4.18 9.76
C THR A 130 -8.65 -3.60 10.11
N PHE A 131 -9.67 -3.77 9.25
CA PHE A 131 -11.02 -3.29 9.55
C PHE A 131 -11.71 -4.08 10.67
N ALA A 132 -11.31 -5.34 10.89
CA ALA A 132 -11.74 -6.13 12.04
C ALA A 132 -10.96 -5.77 13.33
N ASN A 133 -9.82 -5.08 13.18
CA ASN A 133 -8.93 -4.69 14.28
C ASN A 133 -8.59 -3.18 14.22
N PRO A 134 -9.58 -2.26 14.34
CA PRO A 134 -9.32 -0.84 14.14
C PRO A 134 -8.23 -0.27 15.05
N GLY A 135 -7.34 0.53 14.49
CA GLY A 135 -6.24 1.19 15.19
C GLY A 135 -5.06 0.28 15.57
N LYS A 136 -5.15 -1.04 15.39
CA LYS A 136 -4.03 -1.95 15.60
C LYS A 136 -3.15 -2.05 14.35
N ILE A 137 -1.85 -2.14 14.56
CA ILE A 137 -0.90 -2.46 13.49
C ILE A 137 -0.93 -3.97 13.27
N LEU A 138 -1.17 -4.38 12.02
CA LEU A 138 -1.05 -5.75 11.56
C LEU A 138 0.17 -5.88 10.65
N VAL A 139 0.90 -6.97 10.80
CA VAL A 139 2.09 -7.28 9.99
C VAL A 139 1.89 -8.62 9.31
N GLN A 140 2.28 -8.72 8.04
CA GLN A 140 2.16 -9.95 7.26
C GLN A 140 3.34 -10.09 6.31
N ILE A 141 3.95 -11.28 6.27
CA ILE A 141 4.79 -11.68 5.14
C ILE A 141 3.86 -12.34 4.12
N ALA A 142 3.70 -11.72 2.97
CA ALA A 142 2.78 -12.15 1.92
C ALA A 142 3.56 -12.57 0.67
N GLN A 143 3.18 -13.72 0.09
CA GLN A 143 3.78 -14.25 -1.12
C GLN A 143 2.83 -14.10 -2.32
N MET A 144 3.32 -13.44 -3.37
CA MET A 144 2.62 -13.32 -4.64
C MET A 144 2.70 -14.63 -5.46
N PRO A 145 1.81 -14.85 -6.45
CA PRO A 145 1.84 -16.07 -7.26
C PRO A 145 3.15 -16.34 -7.98
N ASP A 146 3.95 -15.30 -8.24
CA ASP A 146 5.30 -15.41 -8.84
C ASP A 146 6.41 -15.80 -7.83
N GLY A 147 6.04 -16.10 -6.58
CA GLY A 147 6.96 -16.51 -5.52
C GLY A 147 7.63 -15.35 -4.78
N ARG A 148 7.42 -14.09 -5.18
CA ARG A 148 8.03 -12.94 -4.49
C ARG A 148 7.35 -12.69 -3.14
N ASN A 149 8.19 -12.53 -2.12
CA ASN A 149 7.76 -12.23 -0.76
C ASN A 149 7.86 -10.73 -0.45
N TYR A 150 6.82 -10.21 0.18
CA TYR A 150 6.72 -8.83 0.65
C TYR A 150 6.33 -8.81 2.12
N MET A 151 6.90 -7.89 2.89
CA MET A 151 6.38 -7.59 4.22
C MET A 151 5.43 -6.40 4.12
N TRP A 152 4.22 -6.58 4.65
CA TRP A 152 3.16 -5.58 4.70
C TRP A 152 2.87 -5.19 6.15
N VAL A 153 2.83 -3.89 6.40
CA VAL A 153 2.41 -3.29 7.67
C VAL A 153 1.17 -2.46 7.39
N ALA A 154 0.07 -2.74 8.07
CA ALA A 154 -1.20 -2.09 7.82
C ALA A 154 -1.91 -1.68 9.11
N ARG A 155 -2.63 -0.55 9.07
CA ARG A 155 -3.42 -0.04 10.20
C ARG A 155 -4.58 0.82 9.69
N THR A 156 -5.70 0.84 10.38
CA THR A 156 -6.77 1.80 10.07
C THR A 156 -6.49 3.20 10.60
N VAL A 157 -6.92 4.20 9.85
CA VAL A 157 -6.99 5.60 10.26
C VAL A 157 -8.44 6.04 10.21
N GLU A 158 -8.86 6.77 11.25
CA GLU A 158 -10.23 7.22 11.42
C GLU A 158 -10.29 8.73 11.55
N ARG A 159 -11.23 9.33 10.82
CA ARG A 159 -11.68 10.71 11.07
C ARG A 159 -13.06 10.64 11.68
N ARG A 160 -13.12 10.96 12.98
CA ARG A 160 -14.36 10.94 13.77
C ARG A 160 -15.37 11.92 13.18
N ALA A 161 -16.63 11.52 13.24
CA ALA A 161 -17.75 12.41 12.99
C ALA A 161 -17.79 13.52 14.06
N ALA A 162 -18.28 14.70 13.69
CA ALA A 162 -18.37 15.83 14.62
C ALA A 162 -19.50 15.66 15.64
N ARG A 163 -20.54 14.90 15.30
CA ARG A 163 -21.69 14.63 16.16
C ARG A 163 -22.29 13.26 15.87
N TYR A 164 -23.10 12.80 16.82
CA TYR A 164 -23.91 11.59 16.67
C TYR A 164 -24.78 11.66 15.40
N GLY A 165 -24.94 10.53 14.71
CA GLY A 165 -25.73 10.41 13.48
C GLY A 165 -25.02 10.84 12.19
N GLN A 166 -23.77 11.32 12.25
CA GLN A 166 -22.98 11.60 11.05
C GLN A 166 -22.04 10.43 10.68
N PRO A 167 -21.83 10.17 9.38
CA PRO A 167 -20.90 9.14 8.94
C PRO A 167 -19.44 9.57 9.23
N GLY A 168 -18.68 8.67 9.85
CA GLY A 168 -17.23 8.80 9.97
C GLY A 168 -16.50 8.41 8.68
N LYS A 169 -15.19 8.68 8.62
CA LYS A 169 -14.31 8.17 7.56
C LYS A 169 -13.31 7.19 8.15
N THR A 170 -13.27 5.97 7.63
CA THR A 170 -12.30 4.95 8.04
C THR A 170 -11.61 4.41 6.80
N PHE A 171 -10.28 4.42 6.80
CA PHE A 171 -9.45 3.85 5.75
C PHE A 171 -8.39 2.94 6.38
N ALA A 172 -7.96 1.92 5.66
CA ALA A 172 -6.75 1.17 5.97
C ALA A 172 -5.58 1.77 5.18
N ILE A 173 -4.48 2.02 5.87
CA ILE A 173 -3.20 2.44 5.29
C ILE A 173 -2.26 1.24 5.32
N GLY A 174 -1.76 0.85 4.16
CA GLY A 174 -0.78 -0.22 4.01
C GLY A 174 0.56 0.31 3.49
N LEU A 175 1.65 -0.15 4.10
CA LEU A 175 3.02 0.01 3.61
C LEU A 175 3.63 -1.37 3.37
N GLY A 176 4.09 -1.60 2.15
CA GLY A 176 4.70 -2.87 1.75
C GLY A 176 6.10 -2.65 1.21
N CYS A 177 7.03 -3.54 1.52
CA CYS A 177 8.33 -3.59 0.87
C CYS A 177 8.70 -5.04 0.55
N GLU A 178 9.62 -5.24 -0.39
CA GLU A 178 10.20 -6.57 -0.61
C GLU A 178 10.84 -7.10 0.68
N LEU A 179 10.73 -8.42 0.92
CA LEU A 179 11.17 -9.04 2.17
C LEU A 179 12.65 -8.75 2.49
N ARG A 180 13.51 -8.63 1.47
CA ARG A 180 14.93 -8.29 1.65
C ARG A 180 15.16 -6.96 2.39
N HIS A 181 14.19 -6.04 2.38
CA HIS A 181 14.28 -4.77 3.09
C HIS A 181 13.65 -4.80 4.49
N ALA A 182 12.91 -5.87 4.83
CA ALA A 182 12.13 -5.96 6.05
C ALA A 182 12.97 -5.83 7.34
N HIS A 183 14.21 -6.32 7.34
CA HIS A 183 15.12 -6.26 8.49
C HIS A 183 15.36 -4.83 9.03
N ARG A 184 15.16 -3.82 8.18
CA ARG A 184 15.30 -2.40 8.53
C ARG A 184 14.12 -1.86 9.32
N LEU A 185 12.97 -2.54 9.29
CA LEU A 185 11.74 -2.12 9.93
C LEU A 185 11.64 -2.74 11.32
N VAL A 186 11.19 -1.94 12.30
CA VAL A 186 10.87 -2.43 13.66
C VAL A 186 9.83 -3.54 13.63
N TYR A 187 8.90 -3.49 12.67
CA TYR A 187 7.81 -4.46 12.51
C TYR A 187 8.25 -5.87 12.13
N SER A 188 9.52 -6.06 11.78
CA SER A 188 10.09 -7.37 11.48
C SER A 188 10.60 -8.12 12.72
N GLU A 189 10.56 -7.50 13.90
CA GLU A 189 11.02 -8.12 15.14
C GLU A 189 10.25 -9.40 15.46
N GLY A 190 10.99 -10.48 15.72
CA GLY A 190 10.42 -11.81 15.98
C GLY A 190 9.93 -12.55 14.72
N LEU A 191 10.05 -11.98 13.52
CA LEU A 191 9.70 -12.66 12.27
C LEU A 191 10.92 -13.36 11.67
N ASP A 192 10.68 -14.53 11.09
CA ASP A 192 11.67 -15.19 10.22
C ASP A 192 11.67 -14.53 8.84
N LEU A 193 12.79 -13.91 8.50
CA LEU A 193 13.01 -13.20 7.23
C LEU A 193 13.92 -13.98 6.27
N SER A 194 14.28 -15.22 6.59
CA SER A 194 15.19 -16.04 5.78
C SER A 194 14.70 -16.23 4.35
N GLY A 195 13.37 -16.16 4.14
CA GLY A 195 12.73 -16.47 2.88
C GLY A 195 12.75 -17.97 2.56
N ASP A 196 12.99 -18.82 3.58
CA ASP A 196 12.86 -20.27 3.46
C ASP A 196 11.44 -20.61 3.00
N PRO A 197 11.26 -21.48 1.98
CA PRO A 197 9.94 -22.01 1.59
C PRO A 197 9.14 -22.62 2.75
N ASN A 198 9.81 -23.07 3.82
CA ASN A 198 9.19 -23.59 5.04
C ASN A 198 8.69 -22.47 5.98
N THR A 199 9.14 -21.23 5.79
CA THR A 199 8.66 -20.06 6.54
C THR A 199 7.25 -19.71 6.06
N THR A 200 6.34 -19.43 7.00
CA THR A 200 4.92 -19.20 6.74
C THR A 200 4.63 -17.83 6.11
N ALA A 201 4.97 -17.66 4.84
CA ALA A 201 4.45 -16.54 4.05
C ALA A 201 3.00 -16.83 3.65
N THR A 202 2.08 -15.90 3.89
CA THR A 202 0.68 -16.08 3.49
C THR A 202 0.57 -16.02 1.96
N PRO A 203 0.04 -17.06 1.29
CA PRO A 203 -0.14 -17.04 -0.16
C PRO A 203 -1.31 -16.12 -0.52
N ILE A 204 -1.00 -14.96 -1.11
CA ILE A 204 -2.01 -14.00 -1.59
C ILE A 204 -1.99 -13.91 -3.12
N GLY A 205 -2.85 -13.06 -3.67
CA GLY A 205 -2.90 -12.76 -5.11
C GLY A 205 -3.39 -11.34 -5.39
N ALA A 206 -3.47 -10.97 -6.68
CA ALA A 206 -3.94 -9.64 -7.09
C ALA A 206 -5.45 -9.46 -7.08
N GLY A 207 -6.19 -10.56 -7.08
CA GLY A 207 -7.65 -10.61 -7.16
C GLY A 207 -8.07 -11.91 -7.85
N CYS A 208 -9.18 -12.51 -7.41
CA CYS A 208 -9.51 -13.90 -7.78
C CYS A 208 -9.57 -14.15 -9.29
N ARG A 209 -10.09 -13.19 -10.07
CA ARG A 209 -10.22 -13.28 -11.53
C ARG A 209 -8.89 -13.39 -12.28
N VAL A 210 -7.80 -12.92 -11.70
CA VAL A 210 -6.47 -12.90 -12.31
C VAL A 210 -5.43 -13.66 -11.48
N CYS A 211 -5.88 -14.37 -10.43
CA CYS A 211 -5.00 -15.10 -9.54
C CYS A 211 -4.83 -16.54 -10.02
N GLU A 212 -3.57 -16.96 -10.18
CA GLU A 212 -3.17 -18.27 -10.69
C GLU A 212 -3.14 -19.39 -9.63
N ARG A 213 -3.48 -19.10 -8.37
CA ARG A 213 -3.44 -20.09 -7.28
C ARG A 213 -4.66 -21.02 -7.31
N ASP A 214 -4.49 -22.26 -7.75
CA ASP A 214 -5.64 -23.17 -7.95
C ASP A 214 -6.29 -23.65 -6.64
N ASN A 215 -5.49 -23.89 -5.59
CA ASN A 215 -5.94 -24.45 -4.30
C ASN A 215 -6.23 -23.38 -3.23
N CYS A 216 -6.89 -22.28 -3.60
CA CYS A 216 -7.21 -21.21 -2.65
C CYS A 216 -8.60 -21.42 -2.02
N PRO A 217 -8.70 -21.68 -0.69
CA PRO A 217 -9.99 -21.87 -0.02
C PRO A 217 -10.86 -20.61 -0.01
N GLN A 218 -10.23 -19.43 -0.07
CA GLN A 218 -10.90 -18.13 -0.01
C GLN A 218 -11.28 -17.59 -1.41
N ARG A 219 -11.17 -18.41 -2.46
CA ARG A 219 -11.40 -17.96 -3.84
C ARG A 219 -12.87 -17.55 -4.04
N ALA A 220 -13.09 -16.28 -4.41
CA ALA A 220 -14.43 -15.73 -4.63
C ALA A 220 -14.92 -15.81 -6.08
N PHE A 221 -14.00 -15.87 -7.06
CA PHE A 221 -14.34 -15.92 -8.48
C PHE A 221 -13.42 -16.92 -9.23
N PRO A 222 -13.91 -17.55 -10.30
CA PRO A 222 -13.07 -18.33 -11.20
C PRO A 222 -12.02 -17.44 -11.86
N ALA A 223 -10.84 -18.01 -12.15
CA ALA A 223 -9.79 -17.32 -12.89
C ALA A 223 -10.21 -17.16 -14.36
N LEU A 224 -9.99 -15.98 -14.94
CA LEU A 224 -10.32 -15.69 -16.33
C LEU A 224 -9.50 -16.57 -17.28
N GLY A 225 -10.15 -17.08 -18.32
CA GLY A 225 -9.49 -17.90 -19.36
C GLY A 225 -9.11 -19.32 -18.92
N ARG A 226 -9.52 -19.78 -17.73
CA ARG A 226 -9.23 -21.13 -17.22
C ARG A 226 -10.48 -21.99 -17.26
N ALA A 227 -10.37 -23.21 -17.77
CA ALA A 227 -11.46 -24.19 -17.75
C ALA A 227 -11.65 -24.74 -16.33
N LEU A 228 -12.91 -24.83 -15.88
CA LEU A 228 -13.25 -25.35 -14.56
C LEU A 228 -13.32 -26.88 -14.58
N ASP A 229 -12.86 -27.49 -13.48
CA ASP A 229 -12.98 -28.92 -13.22
C ASP A 229 -14.17 -29.16 -12.28
N LEU A 230 -15.36 -29.22 -12.87
CA LEU A 230 -16.64 -29.36 -12.17
C LEU A 230 -17.04 -30.83 -12.08
N ASP A 231 -17.40 -31.25 -10.88
CA ASP A 231 -17.95 -32.59 -10.58
C ASP A 231 -19.04 -32.42 -9.51
N GLU A 232 -20.28 -32.75 -9.86
CA GLU A 232 -21.46 -32.60 -8.99
C GLU A 232 -21.41 -33.48 -7.74
N HIS A 233 -20.55 -34.50 -7.73
CA HIS A 233 -20.40 -35.45 -6.63
C HIS A 233 -19.12 -35.26 -5.82
N ARG A 234 -18.35 -34.19 -6.10
CA ARG A 234 -17.08 -33.90 -5.42
C ARG A 234 -17.12 -32.54 -4.72
N SER A 235 -16.74 -32.54 -3.44
CA SER A 235 -16.45 -31.32 -2.71
C SER A 235 -14.95 -31.02 -2.77
N THR A 236 -14.58 -29.77 -3.01
CA THR A 236 -13.19 -29.31 -3.11
C THR A 236 -12.94 -28.14 -2.18
N VAL A 237 -11.69 -27.98 -1.72
CA VAL A 237 -11.28 -26.86 -0.86
C VAL A 237 -11.47 -25.51 -1.58
N SER A 238 -11.12 -25.45 -2.86
CA SER A 238 -11.35 -24.29 -3.72
C SER A 238 -12.71 -24.43 -4.42
N PRO A 239 -13.63 -23.44 -4.34
CA PRO A 239 -14.94 -23.52 -4.98
C PRO A 239 -14.89 -23.45 -6.52
N TYR A 240 -13.76 -23.03 -7.10
CA TYR A 240 -13.56 -22.95 -8.54
C TYR A 240 -12.27 -23.67 -8.93
N LEU A 241 -12.24 -24.99 -8.73
CA LEU A 241 -11.13 -25.81 -9.17
C LEU A 241 -10.99 -25.72 -10.70
N VAL A 242 -9.76 -25.62 -11.18
CA VAL A 242 -9.44 -25.52 -12.60
C VAL A 242 -8.83 -26.82 -13.10
N LYS A 243 -9.08 -27.15 -14.37
CA LYS A 243 -8.45 -28.30 -15.02
C LYS A 243 -6.94 -28.09 -15.09
N GLN A 244 -6.18 -29.13 -14.79
CA GLN A 244 -4.74 -29.12 -15.05
C GLN A 244 -4.50 -29.10 -16.56
N PRO A 245 -3.50 -28.34 -17.04
CA PRO A 245 -3.13 -28.32 -18.45
C PRO A 245 -2.69 -29.70 -18.96
#